data_AF-A0A8J2FR07-F1
#
_entry.id   AF-A0A8J2FR07-F1
#
_cell.length_a   1.000
_cell.length_b   1.000
_cell.length_c   1.000
_cell.angle_alpha   90.00
_cell.angle_beta   90.00
_cell.angle_gamma   90.00
#
_symmetry.space_group_name_H-M   'P 1'
#
loop_
_entity.id
_entity.type
_entity.pdbx_description
1 polymer ?
#
loop_
_entity_poly.entity_id
_entity_poly.type
_entity_poly.pdbx_seq_one_letter_code
_entity_poly.pdbx_strand_id
1 'polypeptide(L)'
;MDAAVDLRPPAYDGNAIATALTSWFSRQHATTSTSFAFEKTLPSERDRNYLLKRILQHQEAQSQSCVEKQDRVVLKVSNRGDEWRLLRAQTEAMLFCMKRGCPTQRLVTFETEGDVEDQKPEDFFLSLNSKQQACAEDAGLDSDLKFDQHLNHDSTSRLYARLLVFEEGEVLGGIEDDVKKKCNPDIWHSAGKSVGIVSKTLREFYEEKKMRPLQEVEDSVSIYSRFWETLNSDFEWNLTTLESTLPKYLPHVEKEGGRLALVKRLFEDHLGEFGTSNKEDRPPGTNLNARTLVHNDPNDNNLVLKPGGTRTNQVIVLDFGDLAVSYPFADAAIGAAYAPSPACADAFIDGWVEEVKSEGGQDDIHKDIIHHFAQMRMVTSVCMSSFQAKQHPEDAYLQCSADGMWQSLGWTKINREDV
;
A
#
# COMPACT_ATOMS: atom_id res chain seq x y z
N MET A 1 6.32 1.12 -34.97
CA MET A 1 5.22 0.55 -34.17
C MET A 1 5.83 -0.65 -33.47
N ASP A 2 6.54 -0.39 -32.39
CA ASP A 2 6.93 -1.46 -31.49
C ASP A 2 5.65 -1.92 -30.80
N ALA A 3 5.32 -3.19 -30.97
CA ALA A 3 4.22 -3.79 -30.23
C ALA A 3 4.46 -3.51 -28.74
N ALA A 4 3.46 -2.93 -28.07
CA ALA A 4 3.48 -2.86 -26.61
C ALA A 4 3.69 -4.30 -26.13
N VAL A 5 4.89 -4.58 -25.61
CA VAL A 5 5.18 -5.83 -24.93
C VAL A 5 4.20 -5.84 -23.77
N ASP A 6 3.30 -6.82 -23.73
CA ASP A 6 2.46 -7.03 -22.55
C ASP A 6 3.42 -7.32 -21.39
N LEU A 7 3.74 -6.28 -20.62
CA LEU A 7 4.64 -6.35 -19.46
C LEU A 7 4.00 -7.12 -18.32
N ARG A 8 2.73 -7.54 -18.46
CA ARG A 8 2.10 -8.39 -17.46
C ARG A 8 2.81 -9.75 -17.44
N PRO A 9 3.27 -10.18 -16.27
CA PRO A 9 3.91 -11.48 -16.14
C PRO A 9 2.99 -12.60 -16.64
N PRO A 10 3.52 -13.69 -17.23
CA PRO A 10 2.70 -14.83 -17.62
C PRO A 10 1.95 -15.35 -16.39
N ALA A 11 0.63 -15.53 -16.54
CA ALA A 11 -0.22 -16.05 -15.47
C ALA A 11 0.14 -17.52 -15.21
N TYR A 12 0.37 -17.86 -13.94
CA TYR A 12 0.60 -19.24 -13.52
C TYR A 12 -0.72 -19.93 -13.15
N ASP A 13 -0.69 -21.26 -13.08
CA ASP A 13 -1.85 -22.04 -12.68
C ASP A 13 -2.13 -21.83 -11.19
N GLY A 14 -3.13 -20.99 -10.89
CA GLY A 14 -3.56 -20.70 -9.54
C GLY A 14 -3.95 -21.95 -8.74
N ASN A 15 -4.47 -23.00 -9.40
CA ASN A 15 -4.81 -24.26 -8.73
C ASN A 15 -3.56 -25.04 -8.30
N ALA A 16 -2.52 -25.03 -9.14
CA ALA A 16 -1.23 -25.63 -8.80
C ALA A 16 -0.60 -24.91 -7.59
N ILE A 17 -0.67 -23.58 -7.58
CA ILE A 17 -0.21 -22.75 -6.45
C ILE A 17 -0.98 -23.09 -5.16
N ALA A 18 -2.31 -23.14 -5.21
CA ALA A 18 -3.14 -23.47 -4.04
C ALA A 18 -2.85 -24.88 -3.49
N THR A 19 -2.62 -25.85 -4.40
CA THR A 19 -2.24 -27.23 -4.05
C THR A 19 -0.87 -27.28 -3.38
N ALA A 20 0.10 -26.55 -3.91
CA ALA A 20 1.45 -26.51 -3.38
C ALA A 20 1.49 -25.80 -2.01
N LEU A 21 0.75 -24.69 -1.86
CA LEU A 21 0.58 -24.00 -0.57
C LEU A 21 -0.07 -24.91 0.48
N THR A 22 -1.12 -25.65 0.12
CA THR A 22 -1.77 -26.65 0.98
C THR A 22 -0.80 -27.74 1.43
N SER A 23 -0.03 -28.29 0.49
CA SER A 23 0.96 -29.34 0.76
C SER A 23 2.07 -28.83 1.68
N TRP A 24 2.52 -27.59 1.50
CA TRP A 24 3.49 -26.96 2.38
C TRP A 24 2.94 -26.74 3.80
N PHE A 25 1.75 -26.13 3.93
CA PHE A 25 1.12 -25.89 5.24
C PHE A 25 0.91 -27.18 6.03
N SER A 26 0.47 -28.25 5.35
CA SER A 26 0.25 -29.57 5.96
C SER A 26 1.55 -30.19 6.49
N ARG A 27 2.70 -29.91 5.86
CA ARG A 27 4.03 -30.39 6.32
C ARG A 27 4.51 -29.64 7.56
N GLN A 28 4.18 -28.36 7.68
CA GLN A 28 4.64 -27.50 8.78
C GLN A 28 3.77 -27.63 10.04
N HIS A 29 2.46 -27.82 9.87
CA HIS A 29 1.50 -27.83 10.98
C HIS A 29 0.76 -29.17 11.02
N ALA A 30 1.41 -30.19 11.55
CA ALA A 30 0.88 -31.57 11.62
C ALA A 30 -0.47 -31.70 12.35
N THR A 31 -0.88 -30.69 13.12
CA THR A 31 -2.10 -30.67 13.93
C THR A 31 -3.27 -29.92 13.28
N THR A 32 -3.05 -29.12 12.22
CA THR A 32 -4.12 -28.35 11.56
C THR A 32 -4.32 -28.81 10.12
N SER A 33 -5.50 -29.34 9.82
CA SER A 33 -5.91 -29.67 8.45
C SER A 33 -6.39 -28.39 7.74
N THR A 34 -5.44 -27.49 7.46
CA THR A 34 -5.67 -26.28 6.65
C THR A 34 -5.36 -26.59 5.18
N SER A 35 -6.31 -26.29 4.30
CA SER A 35 -6.12 -26.34 2.84
C SER A 35 -6.53 -25.01 2.19
N PHE A 36 -6.10 -24.80 0.95
CA PHE A 36 -6.38 -23.61 0.17
C PHE A 36 -6.97 -24.00 -1.18
N ALA A 37 -8.00 -23.27 -1.60
CA ALA A 37 -8.59 -23.37 -2.93
C ALA A 37 -8.38 -22.05 -3.67
N PHE A 38 -7.96 -22.11 -4.92
CA PHE A 38 -7.85 -20.92 -5.77
C PHE A 38 -9.23 -20.40 -6.15
N GLU A 39 -9.44 -19.09 -6.02
CA GLU A 39 -10.67 -18.44 -6.47
C GLU A 39 -10.44 -17.66 -7.77
N LYS A 40 -9.47 -16.74 -7.78
CA LYS A 40 -9.17 -15.91 -8.95
C LYS A 40 -7.81 -15.21 -8.83
N THR A 41 -7.27 -14.81 -9.97
CA THR A 41 -6.17 -13.84 -10.03
C THR A 41 -6.73 -12.44 -9.79
N LEU A 42 -6.03 -11.62 -9.02
CA LEU A 42 -6.36 -10.22 -8.80
C LEU A 42 -5.48 -9.34 -9.70
N PRO A 43 -6.03 -8.26 -10.28
CA PRO A 43 -5.24 -7.30 -11.05
C PRO A 43 -4.19 -6.65 -10.13
N SER A 44 -3.00 -6.43 -10.67
CA SER A 44 -1.89 -5.79 -9.97
C SER A 44 -0.83 -5.37 -10.99
N GLU A 45 -0.29 -4.17 -10.82
CA GLU A 45 0.73 -3.60 -11.71
C GLU A 45 2.12 -4.19 -11.45
N ARG A 46 2.39 -4.63 -10.21
CA ARG A 46 3.73 -5.02 -9.76
C ARG A 46 3.84 -6.46 -9.27
N ASP A 47 2.90 -6.92 -8.43
CA ASP A 47 2.91 -8.28 -7.88
C ASP A 47 1.96 -9.20 -8.67
N ARG A 48 2.13 -10.50 -8.55
CA ARG A 48 1.14 -11.50 -8.98
C ARG A 48 0.28 -11.86 -7.77
N ASN A 49 -0.98 -11.44 -7.81
CA ASN A 49 -1.89 -11.59 -6.69
C ASN A 49 -2.91 -12.71 -6.95
N TYR A 50 -2.98 -13.68 -6.04
CA TYR A 50 -3.92 -14.80 -6.12
C TYR A 50 -4.85 -14.76 -4.92
N LEU A 51 -6.16 -14.64 -5.16
CA LEU A 51 -7.17 -14.80 -4.13
C LEU A 51 -7.41 -16.28 -3.89
N LEU A 52 -7.23 -16.70 -2.64
CA LEU A 52 -7.43 -18.08 -2.20
C LEU A 52 -8.48 -18.13 -1.09
N LYS A 53 -9.33 -19.15 -1.13
CA LYS A 53 -10.21 -19.54 -0.02
C LYS A 53 -9.45 -20.50 0.90
N ARG A 54 -9.28 -20.13 2.16
CA ARG A 54 -8.78 -21.03 3.20
C ARG A 54 -9.90 -21.94 3.68
N ILE A 55 -9.61 -23.23 3.75
CA ILE A 55 -10.53 -24.29 4.14
C ILE A 55 -9.95 -24.95 5.39
N LEU A 56 -10.62 -24.73 6.51
CA LEU A 56 -10.32 -25.38 7.78
C LEU A 56 -11.16 -26.65 7.90
N GLN A 57 -10.54 -27.82 7.94
CA GLN A 57 -11.25 -29.04 8.29
C GLN A 57 -11.44 -29.07 9.81
N HIS A 58 -12.54 -28.51 10.31
CA HIS A 58 -12.98 -28.77 11.68
C HIS A 58 -13.43 -30.24 11.78
N GLN A 59 -12.89 -30.97 12.76
CA GLN A 59 -13.53 -32.21 13.21
C GLN A 59 -14.93 -31.86 13.71
N GLU A 60 -15.95 -32.40 13.04
CA GLU A 60 -17.35 -32.23 13.37
C GLU A 60 -17.64 -32.60 14.82
N ALA A 61 -18.12 -31.64 15.60
CA ALA A 61 -18.98 -31.91 16.74
C ALA A 61 -20.08 -30.85 16.80
N GLN A 62 -21.19 -31.16 16.12
CA GLN A 62 -22.55 -30.73 16.45
C GLN A 62 -22.76 -29.25 16.82
N SER A 63 -22.97 -28.39 15.83
CA SER A 63 -23.99 -27.33 15.92
C SER A 63 -24.32 -26.76 14.54
N GLN A 64 -25.52 -27.08 14.06
CA GLN A 64 -26.14 -26.45 12.89
C GLN A 64 -26.53 -25.00 13.22
N SER A 65 -25.57 -24.08 13.22
CA SER A 65 -25.77 -22.66 12.86
C SER A 65 -24.45 -21.87 12.84
N CYS A 66 -23.36 -22.45 12.36
CA CYS A 66 -22.12 -21.71 12.20
C CYS A 66 -22.15 -21.08 10.81
N VAL A 67 -22.31 -19.75 10.76
CA VAL A 67 -22.06 -18.94 9.55
C VAL A 67 -20.73 -19.40 8.97
N GLU A 68 -20.72 -19.86 7.71
CA GLU A 68 -19.48 -20.14 6.98
C GLU A 68 -18.67 -18.85 6.93
N LYS A 69 -17.73 -18.69 7.86
CA LYS A 69 -16.80 -17.56 7.86
C LYS A 69 -15.86 -17.81 6.67
N GLN A 70 -15.98 -17.03 5.60
CA GLN A 70 -15.17 -17.22 4.40
C GLN A 70 -13.79 -16.63 4.67
N ASP A 71 -12.88 -17.45 5.19
CA ASP A 71 -11.50 -17.04 5.46
C ASP A 71 -10.74 -16.94 4.12
N ARG A 72 -10.74 -15.77 3.50
CA ARG A 72 -10.01 -15.50 2.24
C ARG A 72 -8.62 -14.95 2.55
N VAL A 73 -7.65 -15.32 1.72
CA VAL A 73 -6.27 -14.82 1.78
C VAL A 73 -5.82 -14.40 0.39
N VAL A 74 -4.93 -13.41 0.31
CA VAL A 74 -4.27 -13.05 -0.94
C VAL A 74 -2.83 -13.51 -0.87
N LEU A 75 -2.44 -14.40 -1.76
CA LEU A 75 -1.04 -14.71 -1.98
C LEU A 75 -0.48 -13.69 -2.97
N LYS A 76 0.43 -12.83 -2.52
CA LYS A 76 1.24 -11.96 -3.37
C LYS A 76 2.58 -12.65 -3.66
N VAL A 77 2.88 -12.82 -4.94
CA VAL A 77 4.17 -13.36 -5.41
C VAL A 77 4.89 -12.27 -6.18
N SER A 78 6.12 -11.95 -5.78
CA SER A 78 6.91 -10.92 -6.46
C SER A 78 7.20 -11.29 -7.90
N ASN A 79 7.41 -10.28 -8.74
CA ASN A 79 7.80 -10.48 -10.12
C ASN A 79 9.29 -10.85 -10.24
N ARG A 80 9.63 -11.47 -11.39
CA ARG A 80 11.02 -11.73 -11.75
C ARG A 80 11.74 -10.39 -11.95
N GLY A 81 12.84 -10.18 -11.22
CA GLY A 81 13.64 -8.96 -11.31
C GLY A 81 13.21 -7.83 -10.37
N ASP A 82 12.20 -8.06 -9.52
CA ASP A 82 11.96 -7.14 -8.40
C ASP A 82 13.23 -7.02 -7.54
N GLU A 83 13.53 -5.80 -7.11
CA GLU A 83 14.68 -5.54 -6.24
C GLU A 83 14.39 -6.16 -4.86
N TRP A 84 15.10 -7.24 -4.52
CA TRP A 84 14.80 -8.04 -3.34
C TRP A 84 14.98 -7.27 -2.02
N ARG A 85 15.85 -6.25 -1.98
CA ARG A 85 16.06 -5.43 -0.78
C ARG A 85 14.82 -4.57 -0.52
N LEU A 86 14.16 -4.06 -1.56
CA LEU A 86 12.88 -3.37 -1.48
C LEU A 86 11.78 -4.29 -0.95
N LEU A 87 11.68 -5.53 -1.44
CA LEU A 87 10.70 -6.50 -0.94
C LEU A 87 10.93 -6.85 0.54
N ARG A 88 12.21 -7.04 0.92
CA ARG A 88 12.60 -7.26 2.32
C ARG A 88 12.29 -6.03 3.17
N ALA A 89 12.52 -4.82 2.67
CA ALA A 89 12.21 -3.57 3.35
C ALA A 89 10.74 -3.42 3.68
N GLN A 90 9.89 -3.64 2.69
CA GLN A 90 8.43 -3.62 2.84
C GLN A 90 7.97 -4.62 3.89
N THR A 91 8.57 -5.81 3.86
CA THR A 91 8.29 -6.87 4.82
C THR A 91 8.70 -6.49 6.23
N GLU A 92 9.94 -6.02 6.43
CA GLU A 92 10.43 -5.61 7.76
C GLU A 92 9.59 -4.46 8.35
N ALA A 93 9.24 -3.47 7.53
CA ALA A 93 8.40 -2.35 7.95
C ALA A 93 6.98 -2.80 8.34
N MET A 94 6.36 -3.69 7.55
CA MET A 94 5.04 -4.23 7.87
C MET A 94 5.06 -5.10 9.12
N LEU A 95 6.07 -5.97 9.28
CA LEU A 95 6.24 -6.78 10.49
C LEU A 95 6.46 -5.90 11.72
N PHE A 96 7.17 -4.78 11.58
CA PHE A 96 7.33 -3.81 12.66
C PHE A 96 5.99 -3.19 13.05
N CYS A 97 5.17 -2.77 12.09
CA CYS A 97 3.81 -2.28 12.34
C CYS A 97 2.95 -3.34 13.05
N MET A 98 2.98 -4.58 12.58
CA MET A 98 2.25 -5.70 13.20
C MET A 98 2.66 -5.93 14.65
N LYS A 99 3.97 -5.94 14.95
CA LYS A 99 4.51 -6.13 16.31
C LYS A 99 4.09 -5.01 17.27
N ARG A 100 3.86 -3.81 16.77
CA ARG A 100 3.35 -2.66 17.54
C ARG A 100 1.82 -2.61 17.60
N GLY A 101 1.12 -3.61 17.08
CA GLY A 101 -0.34 -3.69 17.13
C GLY A 101 -1.05 -2.73 16.19
N CYS A 102 -0.38 -2.25 15.13
CA CYS A 102 -1.02 -1.42 14.11
C CYS A 102 -2.18 -2.16 13.43
N PRO A 103 -3.23 -1.45 13.00
CA PRO A 103 -4.35 -2.05 12.28
C PRO A 103 -3.97 -2.29 10.82
N THR A 104 -3.12 -3.29 10.55
CA THR A 104 -2.65 -3.63 9.20
C THR A 104 -3.12 -5.01 8.77
N GLN A 105 -2.97 -5.31 7.47
CA GLN A 105 -2.99 -6.69 6.99
C GLN A 105 -2.01 -7.56 7.77
N ARG A 106 -2.33 -8.85 7.93
CA ARG A 106 -1.39 -9.82 8.51
C ARG A 106 -0.54 -10.43 7.41
N LEU A 107 0.71 -10.73 7.75
CA LEU A 107 1.71 -11.25 6.82
C LEU A 107 2.25 -12.60 7.29
N VAL A 108 2.29 -13.56 6.35
CA VAL A 108 3.16 -14.74 6.42
C VAL A 108 4.14 -14.67 5.26
N THR A 109 5.44 -14.80 5.54
CA THR A 109 6.51 -14.72 4.55
C THR A 109 7.06 -16.08 4.18
N PHE A 110 7.40 -16.26 2.91
CA PHE A 110 8.15 -17.41 2.42
C PHE A 110 9.35 -16.90 1.62
N GLU A 111 10.53 -17.46 1.88
CA GLU A 111 11.75 -17.10 1.16
C GLU A 111 12.40 -18.40 0.66
N THR A 112 13.11 -18.42 -0.47
CA THR A 112 13.98 -19.58 -0.79
C THR A 112 15.34 -19.09 -1.26
N GLU A 113 16.38 -19.86 -0.96
CA GLU A 113 17.70 -19.68 -1.56
C GLU A 113 17.90 -20.71 -2.67
N GLY A 114 18.21 -20.25 -3.88
CA GLY A 114 18.54 -21.10 -5.04
C GLY A 114 18.51 -20.32 -6.36
N ASP A 115 19.11 -20.84 -7.42
CA ASP A 115 18.97 -20.28 -8.77
C ASP A 115 17.54 -20.50 -9.27
N VAL A 116 16.65 -19.54 -8.99
CA VAL A 116 15.24 -19.57 -9.40
C VAL A 116 15.05 -19.10 -10.86
N GLU A 117 16.10 -19.09 -11.68
CA GLU A 117 16.04 -18.49 -13.03
C GLU A 117 14.99 -19.14 -13.95
N ASP A 118 14.53 -20.37 -13.64
CA ASP A 118 13.55 -21.13 -14.44
C ASP A 118 12.43 -21.85 -13.64
N GLN A 119 12.29 -21.63 -12.32
CA GLN A 119 11.25 -22.34 -11.53
C GLN A 119 9.88 -21.66 -11.65
N LYS A 120 8.83 -22.46 -11.83
CA LYS A 120 7.45 -21.96 -11.74
C LYS A 120 7.11 -21.71 -10.25
N PRO A 121 6.22 -20.77 -9.88
CA PRO A 121 5.77 -20.53 -8.52
C PRO A 121 5.22 -21.78 -7.82
N GLU A 122 4.63 -22.72 -8.54
CA GLU A 122 4.26 -24.03 -7.99
C GLU A 122 5.47 -24.87 -7.54
N ASP A 123 6.58 -24.81 -8.29
CA ASP A 123 7.85 -25.46 -7.94
C ASP A 123 8.52 -24.76 -6.75
N PHE A 124 8.32 -23.45 -6.59
CA PHE A 124 8.78 -22.68 -5.42
C PHE A 124 8.16 -23.21 -4.12
N PHE A 125 6.84 -23.43 -4.08
CA PHE A 125 6.21 -23.96 -2.86
C PHE A 125 6.57 -25.44 -2.59
N LEU A 126 6.86 -26.21 -3.64
CA LEU A 126 7.32 -27.58 -3.50
C LEU A 126 8.79 -27.66 -3.04
N SER A 127 9.62 -26.67 -3.42
CA SER A 127 11.05 -26.57 -3.08
C SER A 127 11.33 -25.87 -1.75
N LEU A 128 10.35 -25.16 -1.17
CA LEU A 128 10.43 -24.64 0.20
C LEU A 128 10.83 -25.76 1.18
N ASN A 129 12.06 -25.65 1.70
CA ASN A 129 12.68 -26.66 2.54
C ASN A 129 12.03 -26.67 3.94
N SER A 130 12.02 -27.82 4.62
CA SER A 130 11.39 -28.00 5.94
C SER A 130 12.06 -27.21 7.08
N LYS A 131 13.12 -26.45 6.80
CA LYS A 131 13.88 -25.67 7.77
C LYS A 131 13.34 -24.25 7.99
N GLN A 132 12.41 -23.78 7.16
CA GLN A 132 11.80 -22.48 7.37
C GLN A 132 10.61 -22.60 8.31
N GLN A 133 10.85 -22.17 9.53
CA GLN A 133 9.88 -22.21 10.62
C GLN A 133 8.73 -21.26 10.29
N ALA A 134 7.58 -21.85 9.97
CA ALA A 134 6.33 -21.11 9.86
C ALA A 134 5.92 -20.61 11.25
N CYS A 135 5.99 -19.30 11.50
CA CYS A 135 5.31 -18.67 12.62
C CYS A 135 3.80 -18.64 12.35
N ALA A 136 3.17 -19.81 12.42
CA ALA A 136 1.73 -19.97 12.25
C ALA A 136 1.21 -21.05 13.20
N GLU A 137 1.43 -20.88 14.50
CA GLU A 137 0.62 -21.62 15.47
C GLU A 137 -0.42 -20.68 16.05
N ASP A 138 -1.64 -20.87 15.53
CA ASP A 138 -2.94 -20.41 16.04
C ASP A 138 -3.04 -18.97 16.54
N ALA A 139 -3.58 -18.09 15.70
CA ALA A 139 -4.57 -17.05 16.06
C ALA A 139 -4.46 -16.35 17.45
N GLY A 140 -3.26 -16.14 17.99
CA GLY A 140 -3.05 -15.73 19.38
C GLY A 140 -1.58 -15.68 19.80
N LEU A 141 -0.83 -14.76 19.19
CA LEU A 141 0.35 -14.03 19.69
C LEU A 141 1.13 -14.62 20.88
N ASP A 142 2.36 -15.09 20.64
CA ASP A 142 3.63 -14.51 21.14
C ASP A 142 4.73 -15.59 21.18
N SER A 143 5.82 -15.35 20.45
CA SER A 143 7.21 -15.65 20.84
C SER A 143 8.14 -15.37 19.67
N ASP A 144 9.00 -14.36 19.82
CA ASP A 144 10.29 -14.18 19.16
C ASP A 144 10.44 -14.77 17.75
N LEU A 145 9.99 -14.00 16.75
CA LEU A 145 10.45 -14.11 15.36
C LEU A 145 11.98 -13.88 15.30
N LYS A 146 12.75 -14.95 15.48
CA LYS A 146 14.18 -14.96 15.16
C LYS A 146 14.33 -15.05 13.65
N PHE A 147 14.57 -13.90 13.03
CA PHE A 147 15.13 -13.86 11.68
C PHE A 147 16.53 -14.49 11.72
N ASP A 148 16.79 -15.41 10.80
CA ASP A 148 18.12 -15.93 10.58
C ASP A 148 19.04 -14.77 10.15
N GLN A 149 20.03 -14.46 10.99
CA GLN A 149 21.00 -13.38 10.73
C GLN A 149 22.11 -13.83 9.78
N HIS A 150 22.10 -15.09 9.33
CA HIS A 150 23.11 -15.66 8.45
C HIS A 150 22.56 -15.95 7.06
N LEU A 151 22.32 -14.89 6.27
CA LEU A 151 21.91 -15.03 4.86
C LEU A 151 23.03 -14.56 3.94
N ASN A 152 23.47 -15.45 3.04
CA ASN A 152 24.59 -15.20 2.12
C ASN A 152 24.20 -14.19 1.02
N HIS A 153 25.06 -13.19 0.81
CA HIS A 153 24.72 -11.89 0.23
C HIS A 153 24.68 -11.78 -1.30
N ASP A 154 24.88 -12.87 -2.06
CA ASP A 154 25.35 -12.75 -3.45
C ASP A 154 24.49 -13.40 -4.55
N SER A 155 23.26 -13.82 -4.27
CA SER A 155 22.35 -14.36 -5.31
C SER A 155 21.31 -13.35 -5.78
N THR A 156 21.34 -13.02 -7.08
CA THR A 156 20.46 -12.06 -7.78
C THR A 156 19.07 -12.63 -8.13
N SER A 157 18.85 -13.91 -7.89
CA SER A 157 17.67 -14.67 -8.31
C SER A 157 16.93 -15.23 -7.09
N ARG A 158 16.20 -14.36 -6.37
CA ARG A 158 15.33 -14.76 -5.24
C ARG A 158 13.87 -14.53 -5.59
N LEU A 159 13.01 -15.48 -5.25
CA LEU A 159 11.56 -15.31 -5.34
C LEU A 159 11.00 -15.03 -3.96
N TYR A 160 10.20 -13.97 -3.84
CA TYR A 160 9.59 -13.55 -2.58
C TYR A 160 8.09 -13.78 -2.64
N ALA A 161 7.54 -14.52 -1.67
CA ALA A 161 6.11 -14.71 -1.58
C ALA A 161 5.60 -14.24 -0.21
N ARG A 162 4.45 -13.57 -0.24
CA ARG A 162 3.76 -13.02 0.94
C ARG A 162 2.33 -13.54 0.93
N LEU A 163 1.94 -14.29 1.95
CA LEU A 163 0.53 -14.58 2.18
C LEU A 163 -0.04 -13.48 3.06
N LEU A 164 -0.92 -12.69 2.47
CA LEU A 164 -1.63 -11.64 3.15
C LEU A 164 -2.96 -12.19 3.63
N VAL A 165 -3.15 -12.15 4.94
CA VAL A 165 -4.39 -12.56 5.59
C VAL A 165 -5.14 -11.30 6.00
N PHE A 166 -6.36 -11.16 5.50
CA PHE A 166 -7.24 -10.03 5.79
C PHE A 166 -8.47 -10.54 6.51
N GLU A 167 -8.95 -9.77 7.47
CA GLU A 167 -10.25 -10.04 8.07
C GLU A 167 -11.35 -9.60 7.09
N GLU A 168 -12.47 -10.33 7.04
CA GLU A 168 -13.63 -9.92 6.23
C GLU A 168 -13.98 -8.45 6.51
N GLY A 169 -14.24 -7.69 5.45
CA GLY A 169 -14.61 -6.28 5.54
C GLY A 169 -14.81 -5.65 4.16
N GLU A 170 -15.35 -4.44 4.17
CA GLU A 170 -15.62 -3.67 2.94
C GLU A 170 -14.49 -2.65 2.77
N VAL A 171 -13.82 -2.67 1.62
CA VAL A 171 -12.92 -1.57 1.24
C VAL A 171 -13.74 -0.28 1.10
N LEU A 172 -13.23 0.85 1.57
CA LEU A 172 -13.97 2.12 1.57
C LEU A 172 -14.42 2.52 0.14
N GLY A 173 -13.60 2.23 -0.87
CA GLY A 173 -13.93 2.46 -2.28
C GLY A 173 -15.13 1.65 -2.76
N GLY A 174 -15.28 0.42 -2.27
CA GLY A 174 -16.30 -0.56 -2.64
C GLY A 174 -17.60 -0.51 -1.83
N ILE A 175 -17.76 0.48 -0.93
CA ILE A 175 -19.05 0.76 -0.26
C ILE A 175 -19.99 1.42 -1.29
N GLU A 176 -20.41 0.68 -2.31
CA GLU A 176 -21.21 1.17 -3.44
C GLU A 176 -22.70 1.28 -3.11
N ASP A 177 -23.23 0.34 -2.31
CA ASP A 177 -24.68 0.23 -2.06
C ASP A 177 -25.21 1.13 -0.93
N ASP A 178 -24.32 1.84 -0.22
CA ASP A 178 -24.71 2.72 0.89
C ASP A 178 -23.92 4.03 0.84
N VAL A 179 -24.34 4.93 -0.05
CA VAL A 179 -23.81 6.30 -0.18
C VAL A 179 -23.78 7.01 1.18
N LYS A 180 -24.68 6.68 2.13
CA LYS A 180 -24.67 7.26 3.48
C LYS A 180 -23.51 6.74 4.31
N LYS A 181 -23.10 5.48 4.14
CA LYS A 181 -21.88 4.93 4.76
C LYS A 181 -20.62 5.43 4.08
N LYS A 182 -20.56 5.43 2.74
CA LYS A 182 -19.36 5.90 2.00
C LYS A 182 -19.03 7.35 2.34
N CYS A 183 -20.05 8.20 2.45
CA CYS A 183 -19.90 9.61 2.81
C CYS A 183 -20.01 9.88 4.32
N ASN A 184 -19.84 8.88 5.20
CA ASN A 184 -19.88 9.08 6.65
C ASN A 184 -18.53 9.60 7.16
N PRO A 185 -18.44 10.85 7.66
CA PRO A 185 -17.19 11.40 8.19
C PRO A 185 -16.61 10.58 9.35
N ASP A 186 -17.43 9.90 10.16
CA ASP A 186 -16.94 9.10 11.30
C ASP A 186 -16.12 7.87 10.86
N ILE A 187 -16.48 7.29 9.70
CA ILE A 187 -15.72 6.18 9.10
C ILE A 187 -14.37 6.71 8.60
N TRP A 188 -14.37 7.86 7.92
CA TRP A 188 -13.16 8.50 7.41
C TRP A 188 -12.25 9.03 8.51
N HIS A 189 -12.81 9.53 9.61
CA HIS A 189 -12.05 9.87 10.82
C HIS A 189 -11.34 8.64 11.37
N SER A 190 -12.06 7.53 11.50
CA SER A 190 -11.46 6.28 11.99
C SER A 190 -10.41 5.72 11.03
N ALA A 191 -10.60 5.87 9.72
CA ALA A 191 -9.59 5.56 8.72
C ALA A 191 -8.33 6.43 8.89
N GLY A 192 -8.54 7.74 9.09
CA GLY A 192 -7.48 8.69 9.41
C GLY A 192 -6.67 8.27 10.63
N LYS A 193 -7.34 7.87 11.72
CA LYS A 193 -6.68 7.34 12.93
C LYS A 193 -5.83 6.10 12.61
N SER A 194 -6.41 5.11 11.93
CA SER A 194 -5.68 3.89 11.57
C SER A 194 -4.43 4.18 10.73
N VAL A 195 -4.54 5.08 9.76
CA VAL A 195 -3.40 5.52 8.95
C VAL A 195 -2.40 6.30 9.80
N GLY A 196 -2.86 7.16 10.72
CA GLY A 196 -1.99 7.89 11.65
C GLY A 196 -1.16 6.99 12.55
N ILE A 197 -1.75 5.91 13.08
CA ILE A 197 -1.04 4.87 13.85
C ILE A 197 0.05 4.21 12.98
N VAL A 198 -0.27 3.86 11.73
CA VAL A 198 0.70 3.28 10.79
C VAL A 198 1.81 4.28 10.45
N SER A 199 1.49 5.51 10.08
CA SER A 199 2.48 6.55 9.75
C SER A 199 3.42 6.84 10.91
N LYS A 200 2.89 6.93 12.14
CA LYS A 200 3.71 7.11 13.35
C LYS A 200 4.67 5.93 13.56
N THR A 201 4.17 4.71 13.39
CA THR A 201 4.97 3.49 13.57
C THR A 201 6.03 3.33 12.47
N LEU A 202 5.71 3.67 11.23
CA LEU A 202 6.69 3.70 10.13
C LEU A 202 7.76 4.78 10.36
N ARG A 203 7.39 5.93 10.93
CA ARG A 203 8.35 6.96 11.34
C ARG A 203 9.29 6.46 12.43
N GLU A 204 8.76 5.78 13.44
CA GLU A 204 9.59 5.16 14.49
C GLU A 204 10.54 4.11 13.90
N PHE A 205 10.04 3.24 13.00
CA PHE A 205 10.88 2.29 12.28
C PHE A 205 11.99 2.98 11.48
N TYR A 206 11.65 4.06 10.77
CA TYR A 206 12.59 4.87 10.01
C TYR A 206 13.71 5.42 10.91
N GLU A 207 13.36 6.03 12.03
CA GLU A 207 14.34 6.59 12.97
C GLU A 207 15.17 5.50 13.67
N GLU A 208 14.56 4.39 14.11
CA GLU A 208 15.27 3.26 14.73
C GLU A 208 16.32 2.67 13.79
N LYS A 209 16.02 2.58 12.49
CA LYS A 209 16.93 2.03 11.48
C LYS A 209 17.95 3.04 10.98
N LYS A 210 17.63 4.34 11.01
CA LYS A 210 18.55 5.45 10.68
C LYS A 210 19.57 5.72 11.78
N MET A 211 19.21 5.53 13.06
CA MET A 211 20.03 5.88 14.22
C MET A 211 20.92 4.74 14.77
N ARG A 212 20.94 3.54 14.14
CA ARG A 212 21.89 2.50 14.55
C ARG A 212 23.33 2.98 14.33
N PRO A 213 24.19 3.00 15.37
CA PRO A 213 25.58 3.43 15.23
C PRO A 213 26.30 2.65 14.14
N LEU A 214 27.13 3.34 13.35
CA LEU A 214 27.99 2.81 12.28
C LEU A 214 29.10 1.85 12.77
N GLN A 215 28.96 1.31 13.98
CA GLN A 215 29.93 0.43 14.59
C GLN A 215 29.33 -0.98 14.63
N GLU A 216 30.02 -1.88 13.93
CA GLU A 216 29.82 -3.33 13.84
C GLU A 216 29.05 -3.81 12.60
N VAL A 217 29.81 -4.49 11.74
CA VAL A 217 29.45 -5.18 10.48
C VAL A 217 29.48 -4.32 9.22
N GLU A 218 30.62 -4.34 8.51
CA GLU A 218 30.84 -3.77 7.16
C GLU A 218 29.73 -4.15 6.15
N ASP A 219 29.01 -5.26 6.36
CA ASP A 219 27.99 -5.77 5.44
C ASP A 219 26.55 -5.30 5.72
N SER A 220 26.19 -4.95 6.96
CA SER A 220 24.82 -4.51 7.30
C SER A 220 24.58 -3.02 6.96
N VAL A 221 25.66 -2.25 6.95
CA VAL A 221 25.72 -0.82 6.61
C VAL A 221 25.35 -0.58 5.13
N SER A 222 25.75 -1.49 4.25
CA SER A 222 25.46 -1.47 2.80
C SER A 222 23.98 -1.67 2.49
N ILE A 223 23.29 -2.53 3.25
CA ILE A 223 21.89 -2.87 2.97
C ILE A 223 20.99 -1.69 3.30
N TYR A 224 21.13 -1.07 4.49
CA TYR A 224 20.22 0.00 4.90
C TYR A 224 20.51 1.39 4.31
N SER A 225 21.76 1.72 3.93
CA SER A 225 21.99 2.96 3.18
C SER A 225 21.36 2.86 1.78
N ARG A 226 21.57 1.74 1.09
CA ARG A 226 20.93 1.46 -0.21
C ARG A 226 19.42 1.22 -0.08
N PHE A 227 18.93 0.71 1.04
CA PHE A 227 17.50 0.57 1.36
C PHE A 227 16.76 1.89 1.30
N TRP A 228 17.32 2.93 1.94
CA TRP A 228 16.73 4.25 1.89
C TRP A 228 16.88 4.86 0.51
N GLU A 229 18.00 4.65 -0.18
CA GLU A 229 18.15 5.09 -1.58
C GLU A 229 17.10 4.45 -2.50
N THR A 230 16.80 3.15 -2.34
CA THR A 230 15.77 2.44 -3.12
C THR A 230 14.35 2.91 -2.79
N LEU A 231 14.04 3.21 -1.53
CA LEU A 231 12.76 3.80 -1.10
C LEU A 231 12.66 5.31 -1.36
N ASN A 232 13.79 5.97 -1.59
CA ASN A 232 13.93 7.37 -2.00
C ASN A 232 13.99 7.49 -3.53
N SER A 233 13.49 6.46 -4.24
CA SER A 233 13.52 6.36 -5.68
C SER A 233 12.65 7.43 -6.35
N ASP A 234 12.89 7.61 -7.66
CA ASP A 234 12.09 8.40 -8.60
C ASP A 234 10.66 7.84 -8.78
N PHE A 235 10.08 7.22 -7.75
CA PHE A 235 8.74 6.69 -7.78
C PHE A 235 7.76 7.83 -8.05
N GLU A 236 7.09 7.74 -9.19
CA GLU A 236 6.31 8.85 -9.77
C GLU A 236 5.09 9.20 -8.91
N TRP A 237 4.62 8.24 -8.12
CA TRP A 237 3.52 8.44 -7.17
C TRP A 237 3.94 9.12 -5.86
N ASN A 238 5.24 9.25 -5.56
CA ASN A 238 5.72 9.90 -4.35
C ASN A 238 5.53 11.43 -4.41
N LEU A 239 4.93 12.02 -3.38
CA LEU A 239 4.67 13.47 -3.34
C LEU A 239 5.95 14.34 -3.38
N THR A 240 7.12 13.78 -3.09
CA THR A 240 8.39 14.51 -3.19
C THR A 240 8.88 14.68 -4.62
N THR A 241 8.31 13.95 -5.59
CA THR A 241 8.75 13.94 -6.99
C THR A 241 7.82 14.73 -7.93
N LEU A 242 6.79 15.40 -7.39
CA LEU A 242 5.76 16.10 -8.19
C LEU A 242 6.32 17.00 -9.29
N GLU A 243 7.37 17.78 -8.99
CA GLU A 243 7.99 18.72 -9.95
C GLU A 243 8.62 18.02 -11.16
N SER A 244 9.21 16.84 -10.98
CA SER A 244 9.83 16.07 -12.06
C SER A 244 8.83 15.12 -12.72
N THR A 245 7.81 14.67 -11.99
CA THR A 245 6.82 13.70 -12.46
C THR A 245 5.75 14.35 -13.33
N LEU A 246 5.07 15.40 -12.86
CA LEU A 246 3.90 15.96 -13.56
C LEU A 246 4.18 16.44 -14.99
N PRO A 247 5.34 17.07 -15.31
CA PRO A 247 5.68 17.46 -16.68
C PRO A 247 5.68 16.30 -17.68
N LYS A 248 5.95 15.06 -17.24
CA LYS A 248 5.92 13.87 -18.10
C LYS A 248 4.50 13.53 -18.55
N TYR A 249 3.51 13.76 -17.70
CA TYR A 249 2.13 13.30 -17.92
C TYR A 249 1.16 14.40 -18.34
N LEU A 250 1.43 15.67 -18.01
CA LEU A 250 0.63 16.82 -18.43
C LEU A 250 0.28 16.83 -19.93
N PRO A 251 1.20 16.48 -20.87
CA PRO A 251 0.87 16.44 -22.31
C PRO A 251 -0.22 15.44 -22.68
N HIS A 252 -0.52 14.48 -21.80
CA HIS A 252 -1.49 13.42 -22.03
C HIS A 252 -2.90 13.77 -21.57
N VAL A 253 -3.07 14.80 -20.74
CA VAL A 253 -4.41 15.28 -20.34
C VAL A 253 -5.14 15.87 -21.54
N GLU A 254 -6.42 15.56 -21.65
CA GLU A 254 -7.29 16.07 -22.70
C GLU A 254 -7.35 17.61 -22.67
N LYS A 255 -7.18 18.22 -23.86
CA LYS A 255 -7.24 19.68 -24.01
C LYS A 255 -8.66 20.21 -23.97
N GLU A 256 -9.61 19.42 -24.47
CA GLU A 256 -11.01 19.78 -24.55
C GLU A 256 -11.65 19.86 -23.16
N GLY A 257 -12.69 20.67 -23.04
CA GLY A 257 -13.38 20.93 -21.78
C GLY A 257 -12.64 21.89 -20.84
N GLY A 258 -11.31 22.03 -20.92
CA GLY A 258 -10.49 22.88 -20.03
C GLY A 258 -9.72 22.11 -18.93
N ARG A 259 -9.75 20.77 -18.97
CA ARG A 259 -9.10 19.88 -17.96
C ARG A 259 -7.60 20.15 -17.85
N LEU A 260 -6.94 20.29 -19.01
CA LEU A 260 -5.53 20.66 -19.07
C LEU A 260 -5.26 22.03 -18.45
N ALA A 261 -6.14 23.02 -18.68
CA ALA A 261 -5.96 24.37 -18.13
C ALA A 261 -6.08 24.38 -16.60
N LEU A 262 -7.07 23.67 -16.06
CA LEU A 262 -7.22 23.50 -14.61
C LEU A 262 -5.97 22.88 -13.99
N VAL A 263 -5.54 21.73 -14.52
CA VAL A 263 -4.41 21.01 -13.94
C VAL A 263 -3.11 21.82 -14.05
N LYS A 264 -2.89 22.52 -15.18
CA LYS A 264 -1.74 23.41 -15.33
C LYS A 264 -1.75 24.53 -14.29
N ARG A 265 -2.89 25.20 -14.11
CA ARG A 265 -3.03 26.26 -13.11
C ARG A 265 -2.70 25.74 -11.71
N LEU A 266 -3.30 24.62 -11.30
CA LEU A 266 -3.06 24.04 -9.97
C LEU A 266 -1.59 23.65 -9.78
N PHE A 267 -0.94 23.11 -10.83
CA PHE A 267 0.48 22.78 -10.76
C PHE A 267 1.38 24.03 -10.73
N GLU A 268 1.06 25.07 -11.50
CA GLU A 268 1.75 26.36 -11.48
C GLU A 268 1.62 27.04 -10.11
N ASP A 269 0.42 27.02 -9.51
CA ASP A 269 0.17 27.50 -8.15
C ASP A 269 1.04 26.72 -7.13
N HIS A 270 1.09 25.39 -7.24
CA HIS A 270 1.96 24.56 -6.40
C HIS A 270 3.44 24.90 -6.56
N LEU A 271 3.93 25.10 -7.79
CA LEU A 271 5.32 25.52 -8.02
C LEU A 271 5.58 26.91 -7.42
N GLY A 272 4.62 27.83 -7.52
CA GLY A 272 4.69 29.15 -6.93
C GLY A 272 4.79 29.15 -5.40
N GLU A 273 4.08 28.24 -4.73
CA GLU A 273 4.01 28.22 -3.27
C GLU A 273 5.02 27.26 -2.60
N PHE A 274 5.21 26.06 -3.18
CA PHE A 274 5.99 24.99 -2.57
C PHE A 274 7.20 24.53 -3.40
N GLY A 275 7.40 25.14 -4.58
CA GLY A 275 8.48 24.81 -5.50
C GLY A 275 9.87 24.74 -4.83
N THR A 276 10.75 23.90 -5.34
CA THR A 276 12.13 23.75 -4.86
C THR A 276 12.94 25.05 -4.97
N SER A 277 12.58 25.93 -5.90
CA SER A 277 13.16 27.26 -6.06
C SER A 277 12.70 28.27 -5.01
N ASN A 278 11.57 28.02 -4.33
CA ASN A 278 10.90 29.01 -3.48
C ASN A 278 11.05 28.70 -1.98
N LYS A 279 12.13 28.01 -1.60
CA LYS A 279 12.36 27.53 -0.21
C LYS A 279 12.29 28.63 0.85
N GLU A 280 12.71 29.86 0.53
CA GLU A 280 12.76 30.98 1.46
C GLU A 280 11.41 31.67 1.66
N ASP A 281 10.49 31.54 0.70
CA ASP A 281 9.19 32.22 0.67
C ASP A 281 8.01 31.29 1.07
N ARG A 282 8.30 30.05 1.48
CA ARG A 282 7.26 29.09 1.85
C ARG A 282 6.51 29.54 3.10
N PRO A 283 5.21 29.19 3.24
CA PRO A 283 4.45 29.49 4.44
C PRO A 283 5.18 29.00 5.71
N PRO A 284 5.22 29.79 6.79
CA PRO A 284 5.79 29.35 8.06
C PRO A 284 5.20 28.01 8.51
N GLY A 285 6.00 27.14 9.12
CA GLY A 285 5.58 25.80 9.55
C GLY A 285 5.62 24.70 8.48
N THR A 286 5.93 25.04 7.21
CA THR A 286 6.07 24.07 6.12
C THR A 286 7.46 23.43 6.12
N ASN A 287 7.71 22.48 7.02
CA ASN A 287 8.97 21.72 6.99
C ASN A 287 8.98 20.66 5.88
N LEU A 288 9.09 21.11 4.63
CA LEU A 288 9.28 20.25 3.46
C LEU A 288 10.72 19.72 3.31
N ASN A 289 11.59 19.91 4.30
CA ASN A 289 12.91 19.28 4.34
C ASN A 289 12.90 18.00 5.18
N ALA A 290 11.93 17.85 6.10
CA ALA A 290 11.75 16.62 6.85
C ALA A 290 11.36 15.47 5.91
N ARG A 291 11.97 14.30 6.15
CA ARG A 291 11.69 13.06 5.43
C ARG A 291 11.50 11.93 6.42
N THR A 292 10.57 11.04 6.09
CA THR A 292 10.34 9.81 6.86
C THR A 292 9.77 8.72 5.96
N LEU A 293 9.75 7.49 6.47
CA LEU A 293 9.07 6.39 5.79
C LEU A 293 7.56 6.56 5.94
N VAL A 294 6.84 6.46 4.81
CA VAL A 294 5.38 6.58 4.75
C VAL A 294 4.79 5.38 4.01
N HIS A 295 3.50 5.11 4.23
CA HIS A 295 2.76 4.07 3.52
C HIS A 295 2.71 4.34 2.01
N ASN A 296 2.52 5.61 1.65
CA ASN A 296 2.50 6.16 0.29
C ASN A 296 1.36 5.70 -0.63
N ASP A 297 0.52 4.76 -0.18
CA ASP A 297 -0.72 4.42 -0.90
C ASP A 297 -1.96 4.14 -0.01
N PRO A 298 -2.27 4.96 1.01
CA PRO A 298 -3.50 4.77 1.81
C PRO A 298 -4.76 5.28 1.08
N ASN A 299 -5.00 4.82 -0.14
CA ASN A 299 -6.21 5.13 -0.91
C ASN A 299 -7.44 4.35 -0.40
N ASP A 300 -8.64 4.67 -0.88
CA ASP A 300 -9.90 4.09 -0.43
C ASP A 300 -10.06 2.58 -0.71
N ASN A 301 -9.28 2.02 -1.64
CA ASN A 301 -9.22 0.57 -1.88
C ASN A 301 -8.28 -0.17 -0.92
N ASN A 302 -7.35 0.55 -0.29
CA ASN A 302 -6.40 0.01 0.68
C ASN A 302 -6.84 0.21 2.13
N LEU A 303 -8.07 0.68 2.34
CA LEU A 303 -8.66 0.92 3.66
C LEU A 303 -9.89 0.03 3.82
N VAL A 304 -9.83 -0.96 4.73
CA VAL A 304 -10.92 -1.94 4.94
C VAL A 304 -11.66 -1.63 6.23
N LEU A 305 -12.96 -1.39 6.14
CA LEU A 305 -13.84 -1.29 7.28
C LEU A 305 -14.25 -2.68 7.77
N LYS A 306 -13.98 -2.98 9.06
CA LYS A 306 -14.41 -4.25 9.67
C LYS A 306 -15.93 -4.30 9.95
N PRO A 307 -16.63 -5.42 9.70
CA PRO A 307 -18.01 -5.62 10.08
C PRO A 307 -18.18 -5.69 11.61
N GLY A 308 -19.19 -5.01 12.17
CA GLY A 308 -19.72 -5.30 13.51
C GLY A 308 -18.93 -4.80 14.74
N GLY A 309 -18.03 -3.83 14.60
CA GLY A 309 -17.29 -3.28 15.75
C GLY A 309 -18.18 -2.51 16.73
N THR A 310 -18.35 -3.01 17.97
CA THR A 310 -19.01 -2.30 19.09
C THR A 310 -18.12 -1.22 19.74
N ARG A 311 -16.91 -1.02 19.22
CA ARG A 311 -16.00 0.09 19.52
C ARG A 311 -15.58 0.72 18.20
N THR A 312 -15.80 2.03 18.05
CA THR A 312 -15.25 2.94 17.03
C THR A 312 -14.64 2.25 15.80
N ASN A 313 -15.41 2.18 14.70
CA ASN A 313 -15.05 1.74 13.34
C ASN A 313 -13.55 1.37 13.14
N GLN A 314 -13.17 0.11 13.34
CA GLN A 314 -11.80 -0.33 13.07
C GLN A 314 -11.56 -0.41 11.56
N VAL A 315 -10.66 0.43 11.05
CA VAL A 315 -10.20 0.40 9.66
C VAL A 315 -8.84 -0.28 9.58
N ILE A 316 -8.66 -1.25 8.68
CA ILE A 316 -7.39 -1.93 8.43
C ILE A 316 -6.70 -1.27 7.23
N VAL A 317 -5.41 -0.99 7.35
CA VAL A 317 -4.55 -0.49 6.27
C VAL A 317 -3.91 -1.68 5.53
N LEU A 318 -4.12 -1.73 4.21
CA LEU A 318 -3.59 -2.76 3.32
C LEU A 318 -2.46 -2.19 2.45
N ASP A 319 -1.73 -3.12 1.83
CA ASP A 319 -0.83 -2.87 0.70
C ASP A 319 0.38 -1.95 0.92
N PHE A 320 1.39 -2.50 1.60
CA PHE A 320 2.70 -1.86 1.84
C PHE A 320 3.63 -1.96 0.62
N GLY A 321 3.10 -2.16 -0.59
CA GLY A 321 3.87 -2.32 -1.83
C GLY A 321 4.56 -1.04 -2.33
N ASP A 322 4.07 0.12 -1.88
CA ASP A 322 4.47 1.43 -2.37
C ASP A 322 5.21 2.29 -1.35
N LEU A 323 5.66 1.68 -0.23
CA LEU A 323 6.44 2.37 0.80
C LEU A 323 7.50 3.28 0.18
N ALA A 324 7.58 4.50 0.70
CA ALA A 324 8.52 5.49 0.19
C ALA A 324 9.05 6.38 1.31
N VAL A 325 10.22 6.97 1.08
CA VAL A 325 10.69 8.10 1.88
C VAL A 325 10.04 9.36 1.34
N SER A 326 9.16 9.98 2.13
CA SER A 326 8.37 11.14 1.70
C SER A 326 8.21 12.18 2.81
N TYR A 327 7.33 13.15 2.60
CA TYR A 327 6.93 14.12 3.61
C TYR A 327 6.23 13.43 4.79
N PRO A 328 6.43 13.88 6.05
CA PRO A 328 5.79 13.27 7.22
C PRO A 328 4.26 13.26 7.22
N PHE A 329 3.63 14.08 6.38
CA PHE A 329 2.18 14.18 6.21
C PHE A 329 1.66 13.52 4.91
N ALA A 330 2.53 12.86 4.14
CA ALA A 330 2.17 12.35 2.81
C ALA A 330 0.99 11.36 2.86
N ASP A 331 0.99 10.44 3.83
CA ASP A 331 -0.12 9.49 4.02
C ASP A 331 -1.45 10.19 4.28
N ALA A 332 -1.44 11.28 5.05
CA ALA A 332 -2.64 12.08 5.32
C ALA A 332 -3.18 12.74 4.04
N ALA A 333 -2.28 13.33 3.24
CA ALA A 333 -2.62 13.98 1.99
C ALA A 333 -3.17 12.97 0.97
N ILE A 334 -2.54 11.78 0.89
CA ILE A 334 -2.98 10.73 -0.03
C ILE A 334 -4.34 10.20 0.38
N GLY A 335 -4.56 9.82 1.64
CA GLY A 335 -5.88 9.33 2.06
C GLY A 335 -6.99 10.37 1.92
N ALA A 336 -6.71 11.64 2.22
CA ALA A 336 -7.65 12.73 2.01
C ALA A 336 -8.01 12.95 0.53
N ALA A 337 -7.09 12.67 -0.40
CA ALA A 337 -7.34 12.82 -1.84
C ALA A 337 -8.39 11.83 -2.37
N TYR A 338 -8.56 10.68 -1.72
CA TYR A 338 -9.53 9.64 -2.09
C TYR A 338 -10.82 9.71 -1.28
N ALA A 339 -10.94 10.67 -0.35
CA ALA A 339 -12.17 10.87 0.39
C ALA A 339 -13.30 11.37 -0.55
N PRO A 340 -14.53 10.85 -0.42
CA PRO A 340 -15.61 11.12 -1.36
C PRO A 340 -16.23 12.52 -1.23
N SER A 341 -15.85 13.27 -0.20
CA SER A 341 -16.32 14.63 0.03
C SER A 341 -15.32 15.45 0.85
N PRO A 342 -15.37 16.79 0.80
CA PRO A 342 -14.54 17.65 1.66
C PRO A 342 -14.69 17.32 3.15
N ALA A 343 -15.91 17.07 3.63
CA ALA A 343 -16.15 16.72 5.03
C ALA A 343 -15.49 15.38 5.43
N CYS A 344 -15.44 14.40 4.52
CA CYS A 344 -14.73 13.16 4.74
C CYS A 344 -13.20 13.36 4.71
N ALA A 345 -12.70 14.23 3.83
CA ALA A 345 -11.28 14.58 3.79
C ALA A 345 -10.84 15.27 5.09
N ASP A 346 -11.62 16.25 5.56
CA ASP A 346 -11.38 16.93 6.84
C ASP A 346 -11.37 15.93 8.00
N ALA A 347 -12.37 15.05 8.06
CA ALA A 347 -12.47 14.04 9.10
C ALA A 347 -11.28 13.07 9.08
N PHE A 348 -10.84 12.64 7.90
CA PHE A 348 -9.66 11.79 7.75
C PHE A 348 -8.39 12.49 8.26
N ILE A 349 -8.19 13.76 7.89
CA ILE A 349 -7.05 14.55 8.35
C ILE A 349 -7.11 14.71 9.88
N ASP A 350 -8.29 14.97 10.43
CA ASP A 350 -8.49 15.10 11.88
C ASP A 350 -8.11 13.83 12.63
N GLY A 351 -8.60 12.68 12.18
CA GLY A 351 -8.26 11.39 12.77
C GLY A 351 -6.76 11.09 12.66
N TRP A 352 -6.13 11.41 11.54
CA TRP A 352 -4.69 11.23 11.37
C TRP A 352 -3.89 12.13 12.32
N VAL A 353 -4.24 13.42 12.38
CA VAL A 353 -3.60 14.42 13.24
C VAL A 353 -3.70 14.03 14.73
N GLU A 354 -4.85 13.50 15.17
CA GLU A 354 -5.02 13.00 16.55
C GLU A 354 -3.98 11.96 16.94
N GLU A 355 -3.63 11.04 16.03
CA GLU A 355 -2.74 9.92 16.34
C GLU A 355 -1.26 10.28 16.20
N VAL A 356 -0.91 11.18 15.27
CA VAL A 356 0.50 11.55 15.04
C VAL A 356 0.99 12.65 15.97
N LYS A 357 0.10 13.43 16.59
CA LYS A 357 0.49 14.45 17.57
C LYS A 357 1.19 13.79 18.75
N SER A 358 2.37 14.31 19.10
CA SER A 358 3.08 13.87 20.30
C SER A 358 2.46 14.50 21.56
N GLU A 359 2.50 13.78 22.69
CA GLU A 359 2.12 14.36 23.99
C GLU A 359 3.10 15.50 24.33
N GLY A 360 2.64 16.75 24.20
CA GLY A 360 3.40 17.96 24.56
C GLY A 360 4.10 18.69 23.41
N GLY A 361 3.98 18.21 22.17
CA GLY A 361 4.50 18.92 20.98
C GLY A 361 3.43 19.81 20.35
N GLN A 362 3.72 21.11 20.26
CA GLN A 362 2.95 22.04 19.43
C GLN A 362 3.40 21.84 17.96
N ASP A 363 3.16 20.65 17.42
CA ASP A 363 3.28 20.42 15.99
C ASP A 363 2.12 21.16 15.34
N ASP A 364 2.37 22.38 14.87
CA ASP A 364 1.49 23.10 13.95
C ASP A 364 1.49 22.34 12.61
N ILE A 365 0.89 21.15 12.61
CA ILE A 365 0.52 20.45 11.38
C ILE A 365 -0.56 21.32 10.76
N HIS A 366 -0.14 22.17 9.82
CA HIS A 366 -1.05 23.00 9.05
C HIS A 366 -1.88 22.09 8.16
N LYS A 367 -3.15 21.84 8.51
CA LYS A 367 -4.06 21.04 7.66
C LYS A 367 -4.13 21.57 6.23
N ASP A 368 -3.95 22.87 6.04
CA ASP A 368 -3.88 23.52 4.74
C ASP A 368 -2.80 22.91 3.84
N ILE A 369 -1.61 22.56 4.39
CA ILE A 369 -0.58 21.88 3.60
C ILE A 369 -1.03 20.48 3.18
N ILE A 370 -1.76 19.79 4.04
CA ILE A 370 -2.27 18.45 3.76
C ILE A 370 -3.33 18.51 2.65
N HIS A 371 -4.25 19.48 2.71
CA HIS A 371 -5.22 19.73 1.65
C HIS A 371 -4.56 20.09 0.32
N HIS A 372 -3.53 20.94 0.35
CA HIS A 372 -2.79 21.30 -0.86
C HIS A 372 -2.16 20.08 -1.51
N PHE A 373 -1.44 19.27 -0.74
CA PHE A 373 -0.80 18.06 -1.26
C PHE A 373 -1.80 16.95 -1.60
N ALA A 374 -2.98 16.92 -0.97
CA ALA A 374 -4.08 16.06 -1.39
C ALA A 374 -4.57 16.46 -2.78
N GLN A 375 -4.75 17.76 -3.05
CA GLN A 375 -5.08 18.24 -4.39
C GLN A 375 -4.00 17.87 -5.42
N MET A 376 -2.72 17.96 -5.04
CA MET A 376 -1.64 17.53 -5.93
C MET A 376 -1.65 16.02 -6.19
N ARG A 377 -2.02 15.19 -5.20
CA ARG A 377 -2.24 13.75 -5.43
C ARG A 377 -3.40 13.51 -6.41
N MET A 378 -4.48 14.28 -6.34
CA MET A 378 -5.58 14.21 -7.32
C MET A 378 -5.09 14.59 -8.73
N VAL A 379 -4.31 15.68 -8.85
CA VAL A 379 -3.68 16.13 -10.09
C VAL A 379 -2.79 15.05 -10.70
N THR A 380 -1.91 14.44 -9.90
CA THR A 380 -1.07 13.32 -10.33
C THR A 380 -1.90 12.15 -10.83
N SER A 381 -2.93 11.77 -10.08
CA SER A 381 -3.82 10.65 -10.42
C SER A 381 -4.49 10.88 -11.78
N VAL A 382 -5.12 12.04 -12.01
CA VAL A 382 -5.79 12.31 -13.30
C VAL A 382 -4.83 12.42 -14.48
N CYS A 383 -3.61 12.92 -14.27
CA CYS A 383 -2.57 13.00 -15.31
C CYS A 383 -2.09 11.59 -15.70
N MET A 384 -1.75 10.77 -14.71
CA MET A 384 -1.26 9.42 -14.92
C MET A 384 -2.35 8.53 -15.52
N SER A 385 -3.59 8.61 -15.04
CA SER A 385 -4.72 7.90 -15.65
C SER A 385 -4.94 8.33 -17.10
N SER A 386 -4.81 9.62 -17.43
CA SER A 386 -4.91 10.10 -18.82
C SER A 386 -3.81 9.53 -19.72
N PHE A 387 -2.59 9.34 -19.19
CA PHE A 387 -1.50 8.68 -19.88
C PHE A 387 -1.77 7.18 -20.06
N GLN A 388 -2.11 6.47 -18.98
CA GLN A 388 -2.39 5.03 -18.99
C GLN A 388 -3.56 4.69 -19.91
N ALA A 389 -4.63 5.49 -19.88
CA ALA A 389 -5.79 5.34 -20.76
C ALA A 389 -5.43 5.45 -22.25
N LYS A 390 -4.38 6.20 -22.60
CA LYS A 390 -3.86 6.29 -23.98
C LYS A 390 -2.98 5.11 -24.35
N GLN A 391 -2.25 4.55 -23.40
CA GLN A 391 -1.38 3.39 -23.64
C GLN A 391 -2.18 2.09 -23.76
N HIS A 392 -3.28 1.98 -23.00
CA HIS A 392 -4.13 0.79 -22.92
C HIS A 392 -5.60 1.15 -23.12
N PRO A 393 -6.01 1.60 -24.32
CA PRO A 393 -7.38 2.02 -24.60
C PRO A 393 -8.41 0.89 -24.43
N GLU A 394 -7.98 -0.38 -24.49
CA GLU A 394 -8.79 -1.57 -24.29
C GLU A 394 -9.04 -1.92 -22.81
N ASP A 395 -8.28 -1.35 -21.87
CA ASP A 395 -8.40 -1.66 -20.45
C ASP A 395 -9.48 -0.78 -19.80
N ALA A 396 -10.70 -1.30 -19.75
CA ALA A 396 -11.85 -0.61 -19.17
C ALA A 396 -11.62 -0.18 -17.70
N TYR A 397 -10.75 -0.87 -16.95
CA TYR A 397 -10.43 -0.49 -15.57
C TYR A 397 -9.67 0.83 -15.52
N LEU A 398 -8.71 1.03 -16.44
CA LEU A 398 -7.92 2.27 -16.55
C LEU A 398 -8.74 3.47 -17.06
N GLN A 399 -9.87 3.22 -17.71
CA GLN A 399 -10.76 4.28 -18.23
C GLN A 399 -11.75 4.82 -17.19
N CYS A 400 -12.13 4.02 -16.18
CA CYS A 400 -13.19 4.39 -15.22
C CYS A 400 -12.70 5.08 -13.94
N SER A 401 -11.42 4.96 -13.57
CA SER A 401 -10.91 5.40 -12.26
C SER A 401 -10.73 6.93 -12.11
N ALA A 402 -10.71 7.70 -13.21
CA ALA A 402 -10.39 9.13 -13.17
C ALA A 402 -11.61 10.04 -12.91
N ASP A 403 -12.84 9.60 -13.19
CA ASP A 403 -14.02 10.46 -13.19
C ASP A 403 -14.37 11.01 -11.79
N GLY A 404 -14.31 10.16 -10.76
CA GLY A 404 -14.51 10.60 -9.37
C GLY A 404 -13.47 11.65 -8.95
N MET A 405 -12.22 11.47 -9.37
CA MET A 405 -11.13 12.38 -9.07
C MET A 405 -11.30 13.75 -9.75
N TRP A 406 -11.76 13.75 -11.01
CA TRP A 406 -12.12 14.99 -11.71
C TRP A 406 -13.25 15.76 -11.00
N GLN A 407 -14.26 15.06 -10.48
CA GLN A 407 -15.33 15.69 -9.70
C GLN A 407 -14.79 16.33 -8.43
N SER A 408 -13.90 15.65 -7.70
CA SER A 408 -13.24 16.17 -6.49
C SER A 408 -12.39 17.41 -6.75
N LEU A 409 -11.72 17.50 -7.90
CA LEU A 409 -11.00 18.70 -8.35
C LEU A 409 -11.93 19.88 -8.68
N GLY A 410 -13.26 19.71 -8.58
CA GLY A 410 -14.23 20.76 -8.87
C GLY A 410 -14.51 20.96 -10.35
N TRP A 411 -14.10 20.00 -11.20
CA TRP A 411 -14.28 20.07 -12.67
C TRP A 411 -15.74 20.37 -13.09
N THR A 412 -16.71 19.80 -12.37
CA THR A 412 -18.14 19.97 -12.65
C THR A 412 -18.68 21.33 -12.21
N LYS A 413 -18.00 22.03 -11.28
CA LYS A 413 -18.39 23.37 -10.81
C LYS A 413 -17.84 24.48 -11.70
N ILE A 414 -16.63 24.31 -12.24
CA ILE A 414 -16.01 25.26 -13.18
C ILE A 414 -16.84 25.39 -14.48
N ASN A 415 -17.51 24.31 -14.90
CA ASN A 415 -18.38 24.28 -16.08
C ASN A 415 -19.76 24.94 -15.92
N ARG A 416 -20.04 25.67 -14.81
CA ARG A 416 -21.27 26.47 -14.67
C ARG A 416 -21.04 27.98 -14.72
N GLU A 417 -19.80 28.44 -14.58
CA GLU A 417 -19.48 29.88 -14.55
C GLU A 417 -18.74 30.37 -15.79
N ASP A 418 -18.17 29.47 -16.62
CA ASP A 418 -17.35 29.82 -17.79
C ASP A 418 -17.83 29.20 -19.14
N VAL A 419 -19.13 29.00 -19.34
CA VAL A 419 -19.74 28.73 -20.67
C VAL A 419 -20.74 29.80 -21.05
#